data_AF-X1H2P1-F1
#
_entry.id   AF-X1H2P1-F1
#
_cell.length_a   1.000
_cell.length_b   1.000
_cell.length_c   1.000
_cell.angle_alpha   90.00
_cell.angle_beta   90.00
_cell.angle_gamma   90.00
#
_symmetry.space_group_name_H-M   'P 1'
#
loop_
_entity.id
_entity.type
_entity.pdbx_description
1 polymer ?
#
loop_
_entity_poly.entity_id
_entity_poly.type
_entity_poly.pdbx_seq_one_letter_code
_entity_poly.pdbx_strand_id
1 'polypeptide(L)'
;RICRTRAQGIDGFFQVTKEGFRPIIAFESLGKNSDLAYKYGKEFLAKYPDSYQRAEKIFRFARDGVSYTSDLDQFGYREFALNADELVARIEKGNARGDCEDLAILLATMYKAAGYRSAVVLVPGHAAAIVYLPGYRKANATLKFYGQSGWIWAEATGRSNHLGWAPSRALQGKAIAYEIRAVEDLAQQSIPENEIVQVRRKTTPLYA
;
A
#
# COMPACT_ATOMS: atom_id res chain seq x y z
N ARG A 1 3.91 15.50 15.68
CA ARG A 1 5.16 14.83 15.21
C ARG A 1 4.83 13.35 15.04
N ILE A 2 5.16 12.74 13.91
CA ILE A 2 4.91 11.33 13.65
C ILE A 2 6.05 10.50 14.27
N CYS A 3 5.69 9.48 15.03
CA CYS A 3 6.60 8.48 15.57
C CYS A 3 6.82 7.40 14.50
N ARG A 4 8.05 7.34 13.97
CA ARG A 4 8.42 6.38 12.93
C ARG A 4 8.64 4.97 13.49
N THR A 5 8.90 4.82 14.79
CA THR A 5 9.29 3.53 15.40
C THR A 5 8.15 2.73 16.03
N ARG A 6 6.90 3.12 15.76
CA ARG A 6 5.70 2.49 16.30
C ARG A 6 4.49 2.73 15.40
N ALA A 7 3.82 1.67 14.98
CA ALA A 7 2.61 1.76 14.16
C ALA A 7 1.38 2.32 14.92
N GLN A 8 1.33 2.09 16.24
CA GLN A 8 0.15 2.31 17.09
C GLN A 8 0.17 3.65 17.84
N GLY A 9 -1.01 4.09 18.28
CA GLY A 9 -1.19 5.28 19.12
C GLY A 9 -1.32 6.57 18.32
N ILE A 10 -1.73 7.66 18.98
CA ILE A 10 -2.09 8.93 18.34
C ILE A 10 -0.98 9.56 17.49
N ASP A 11 0.28 9.22 17.76
CA ASP A 11 1.47 9.71 17.08
C ASP A 11 2.13 8.63 16.20
N GLY A 12 1.68 7.38 16.24
CA GLY A 12 2.27 6.29 15.45
C GLY A 12 2.07 6.46 13.94
N PHE A 13 2.94 5.87 13.12
CA PHE A 13 2.92 6.05 11.66
C PHE A 13 1.66 5.50 10.96
N PHE A 14 0.96 4.55 11.59
CA PHE A 14 -0.36 4.08 11.17
C PHE A 14 -1.50 4.53 12.07
N GLN A 15 -1.21 5.25 13.16
CA GLN A 15 -2.19 5.70 14.15
C GLN A 15 -3.24 4.64 14.52
N VAL A 16 -2.81 3.38 14.68
CA VAL A 16 -3.72 2.27 14.97
C VAL A 16 -4.32 2.45 16.38
N THR A 17 -5.65 2.39 16.48
CA THR A 17 -6.46 2.41 17.69
C THR A 17 -7.50 1.28 17.67
N LYS A 18 -8.44 1.29 18.64
CA LYS A 18 -9.53 0.29 18.68
C LYS A 18 -10.60 0.53 17.61
N GLU A 19 -10.76 1.79 17.22
CA GLU A 19 -11.77 2.28 16.27
C GLU A 19 -11.30 2.09 14.82
N GLY A 20 -9.99 2.13 14.60
CA GLY A 20 -9.41 2.04 13.27
C GLY A 20 -7.94 2.41 13.24
N PHE A 21 -7.49 2.93 12.11
CA PHE A 21 -6.15 3.39 11.84
C PHE A 21 -6.20 4.49 10.78
N ARG A 22 -5.15 5.30 10.76
CA ARG A 22 -4.93 6.37 9.78
C ARG A 22 -3.44 6.33 9.40
N PRO A 23 -3.09 5.95 8.17
CA PRO A 23 -1.70 5.82 7.73
C PRO A 23 -1.06 7.18 7.53
N ILE A 24 -0.83 7.90 8.63
CA ILE A 24 -0.46 9.32 8.60
C ILE A 24 0.86 9.56 7.88
N ILE A 25 1.77 8.58 7.89
CA ILE A 25 3.03 8.64 7.16
C ILE A 25 2.84 8.73 5.64
N ALA A 26 1.74 8.21 5.09
CA ALA A 26 1.42 8.37 3.66
C ALA A 26 1.24 9.85 3.29
N PHE A 27 0.72 10.66 4.21
CA PHE A 27 0.45 12.07 3.95
C PHE A 27 1.70 12.95 3.99
N GLU A 28 2.85 12.42 4.43
CA GLU A 28 4.15 13.07 4.24
C GLU A 28 4.58 13.08 2.77
N SER A 29 3.93 12.31 1.90
CA SER A 29 4.24 12.20 0.46
C SER A 29 3.07 12.56 -0.46
N LEU A 30 2.07 13.29 0.06
CA LEU A 30 0.84 13.63 -0.66
C LEU A 30 0.51 15.14 -0.59
N GLY A 31 -0.15 15.64 -1.65
CA GLY A 31 -0.56 17.03 -1.85
C GLY A 31 0.52 18.07 -1.59
N LYS A 32 0.37 18.91 -0.56
CA LYS A 32 1.38 19.96 -0.28
C LYS A 32 2.76 19.39 0.06
N ASN A 33 2.82 18.14 0.49
CA ASN A 33 4.05 17.42 0.79
C ASN A 33 4.47 16.46 -0.34
N SER A 34 3.80 16.50 -1.50
CA SER A 34 4.16 15.60 -2.60
C SER A 34 5.54 15.91 -3.17
N ASP A 35 6.35 14.86 -3.39
CA ASP A 35 7.67 14.95 -3.99
C ASP A 35 7.92 13.76 -4.95
N LEU A 36 9.00 12.99 -4.76
CA LEU A 36 9.49 11.97 -5.68
C LEU A 36 8.47 10.87 -5.98
N ALA A 37 7.81 10.29 -4.99
CA ALA A 37 6.87 9.19 -5.20
C ALA A 37 5.65 9.65 -6.01
N TYR A 38 5.16 10.85 -5.72
CA TYR A 38 4.05 11.43 -6.46
C TYR A 38 4.45 11.76 -7.90
N LYS A 39 5.64 12.37 -8.09
CA LYS A 39 6.22 12.65 -9.41
C LYS A 39 6.31 11.37 -10.24
N TYR A 40 6.89 10.31 -9.70
CA TYR A 40 7.01 9.02 -10.39
C TYR A 40 5.63 8.46 -10.75
N GLY A 41 4.65 8.50 -9.85
CA GLY A 41 3.28 8.08 -10.17
C GLY A 41 2.67 8.84 -11.36
N LYS A 42 2.89 10.16 -11.44
CA LYS A 42 2.47 10.99 -12.58
C LYS A 42 3.21 10.64 -13.88
N GLU A 43 4.49 10.30 -13.81
CA GLU A 43 5.26 9.83 -14.95
C GLU A 43 4.75 8.47 -15.45
N PHE A 44 4.42 7.53 -14.54
CA PHE A 44 3.77 6.27 -14.92
C PHE A 44 2.41 6.51 -15.59
N LEU A 45 1.63 7.50 -15.14
CA LEU A 45 0.38 7.91 -15.78
C LEU A 45 0.59 8.42 -17.22
N ALA A 46 1.60 9.27 -17.43
CA ALA A 46 1.91 9.78 -18.76
C ALA A 46 2.46 8.68 -19.69
N LYS A 47 3.30 7.78 -19.16
CA LYS A 47 4.03 6.77 -19.94
C LYS A 47 3.19 5.56 -20.31
N TYR A 48 2.23 5.17 -19.47
CA TYR A 48 1.43 3.96 -19.66
C TYR A 48 -0.07 4.31 -19.68
N PRO A 49 -0.68 4.55 -20.85
CA PRO A 49 -2.09 4.92 -20.93
C PRO A 49 -3.03 3.77 -20.56
N ASP A 50 -2.68 2.52 -20.88
CA ASP A 50 -3.44 1.34 -20.48
C ASP A 50 -3.44 1.17 -18.95
N SER A 51 -4.65 1.12 -18.38
CA SER A 51 -4.84 1.14 -16.92
C SER A 51 -4.31 -0.12 -16.24
N TYR A 52 -4.42 -1.30 -16.85
CA TYR A 52 -3.92 -2.52 -16.23
C TYR A 52 -2.39 -2.60 -16.32
N GLN A 53 -1.83 -2.28 -17.49
CA GLN A 53 -0.39 -2.22 -17.71
C GLN A 53 0.27 -1.21 -16.78
N ARG A 54 -0.30 0.01 -16.65
CA ARG A 54 0.22 1.03 -15.75
C ARG A 54 0.25 0.55 -14.30
N ALA A 55 -0.81 -0.09 -13.84
CA ALA A 55 -0.85 -0.62 -12.48
C ALA A 55 0.23 -1.71 -12.26
N GLU A 56 0.40 -2.62 -13.23
CA GLU A 56 1.45 -3.64 -13.19
C GLU A 56 2.87 -3.04 -13.22
N LYS A 57 3.07 -1.94 -13.95
CA LYS A 57 4.37 -1.26 -14.05
C LYS A 57 4.74 -0.54 -12.76
N ILE A 58 3.78 0.12 -12.10
CA ILE A 58 3.96 0.69 -10.75
C ILE A 58 4.27 -0.42 -9.75
N PHE A 59 3.52 -1.52 -9.78
CA PHE A 59 3.75 -2.65 -8.89
C PHE A 59 5.17 -3.22 -9.01
N ARG A 60 5.63 -3.45 -10.25
CA ARG A 60 6.97 -3.96 -10.52
C ARG A 60 8.06 -2.98 -10.12
N PHE A 61 7.86 -1.68 -10.31
CA PHE A 61 8.81 -0.67 -9.86
C PHE A 61 9.09 -0.78 -8.36
N ALA A 62 8.06 -0.91 -7.54
CA ALA A 62 8.23 -1.10 -6.10
C ALA A 62 8.87 -2.47 -5.76
N ARG A 63 8.29 -3.57 -6.27
CA ARG A 63 8.75 -4.93 -5.99
C ARG A 63 10.20 -5.19 -6.42
N ASP A 64 10.57 -4.72 -7.60
CA ASP A 64 11.89 -4.98 -8.18
C ASP A 64 12.94 -3.96 -7.70
N GLY A 65 12.49 -2.78 -7.27
CA GLY A 65 13.36 -1.69 -6.79
C GLY A 65 13.74 -1.78 -5.31
N VAL A 66 12.97 -2.52 -4.48
CA VAL A 66 13.19 -2.60 -3.03
C VAL A 66 13.59 -4.01 -2.63
N SER A 67 14.71 -4.14 -1.90
CA SER A 67 15.10 -5.41 -1.27
C SER A 67 14.41 -5.57 0.08
N TYR A 68 13.51 -6.54 0.19
CA TYR A 68 12.82 -6.81 1.46
C TYR A 68 13.83 -7.05 2.60
N THR A 69 13.78 -6.22 3.64
CA THR A 69 14.67 -6.24 4.80
C THR A 69 13.86 -5.82 6.02
N SER A 70 13.97 -6.54 7.15
CA SER A 70 13.25 -6.16 8.36
C SER A 70 13.77 -4.85 8.95
N ASP A 71 12.92 -4.11 9.65
CA ASP A 71 13.34 -2.90 10.37
C ASP A 71 14.42 -3.14 11.42
N LEU A 72 14.42 -4.31 12.05
CA LEU A 72 15.43 -4.66 13.04
C LEU A 72 16.80 -4.75 12.38
N ASP A 73 16.88 -5.38 11.22
CA ASP A 73 18.13 -5.53 10.46
C ASP A 73 18.55 -4.20 9.82
N GLN A 74 17.60 -3.36 9.42
CA GLN A 74 17.86 -2.12 8.69
C GLN A 74 18.15 -0.93 9.60
N PHE A 75 17.39 -0.77 10.67
CA PHE A 75 17.38 0.42 11.52
C PHE A 75 17.65 0.10 13.00
N GLY A 76 17.68 -1.17 13.41
CA GLY A 76 17.86 -1.57 14.81
C GLY A 76 16.60 -1.36 15.67
N TYR A 77 15.45 -1.05 15.06
CA TYR A 77 14.17 -0.92 15.74
C TYR A 77 13.26 -2.09 15.39
N ARG A 78 12.32 -2.42 16.29
CA ARG A 78 11.32 -3.45 15.98
C ARG A 78 10.39 -3.06 14.83
N GLU A 79 10.16 -1.77 14.69
CA GLU A 79 9.32 -1.13 13.67
C GLU A 79 10.00 0.19 13.31
N PHE A 80 9.98 0.57 12.02
CA PHE A 80 10.47 1.83 11.49
C PHE A 80 9.87 2.09 10.10
N ALA A 81 8.98 3.07 10.00
CA ALA A 81 8.39 3.39 8.71
C ALA A 81 9.14 4.51 7.95
N LEU A 82 9.48 4.26 6.69
CA LEU A 82 9.83 5.27 5.68
C LEU A 82 8.55 5.84 5.05
N ASN A 83 8.58 7.13 4.68
CA ASN A 83 7.57 7.64 3.77
C ASN A 83 7.89 7.26 2.32
N ALA A 84 6.95 7.51 1.41
CA ALA A 84 7.07 7.04 0.03
C ALA A 84 8.25 7.73 -0.71
N ASP A 85 8.47 9.02 -0.48
CA ASP A 85 9.53 9.78 -1.16
C ASP A 85 10.91 9.33 -0.70
N GLU A 86 11.08 9.10 0.60
CA GLU A 86 12.28 8.53 1.22
C GLU A 86 12.63 7.17 0.61
N LEU A 87 11.64 6.33 0.32
CA LEU A 87 11.87 5.02 -0.29
C LEU A 87 12.24 5.17 -1.78
N VAL A 88 11.56 6.03 -2.54
CA VAL A 88 11.92 6.31 -3.95
C VAL A 88 13.34 6.84 -4.08
N ALA A 89 13.75 7.77 -3.21
CA ALA A 89 15.12 8.30 -3.21
C ALA A 89 16.19 7.21 -3.02
N ARG A 90 15.87 6.14 -2.27
CA ARG A 90 16.76 4.98 -2.11
C ARG A 90 16.72 4.04 -3.32
N ILE A 91 15.57 3.93 -3.99
CA ILE A 91 15.44 3.15 -5.24
C ILE A 91 16.32 3.78 -6.32
N GLU A 92 16.28 5.11 -6.48
CA GLU A 92 17.13 5.85 -7.42
C GLU A 92 18.63 5.62 -7.17
N LYS A 93 19.02 5.45 -5.91
CA LYS A 93 20.40 5.15 -5.50
C LYS A 93 20.77 3.66 -5.64
N GLY A 94 19.82 2.80 -6.00
CA GLY A 94 20.03 1.36 -6.16
C GLY A 94 20.26 0.61 -4.85
N ASN A 95 19.85 1.16 -3.71
CA ASN A 95 20.10 0.56 -2.39
C ASN A 95 18.85 0.55 -1.49
N ALA A 96 17.66 0.65 -2.06
CA ALA A 96 16.42 0.59 -1.30
C ALA A 96 16.25 -0.75 -0.59
N ARG A 97 15.96 -0.62 0.70
CA ARG A 97 15.55 -1.66 1.62
C ARG A 97 14.34 -1.14 2.38
N GLY A 98 13.44 -2.05 2.71
CA GLY A 98 12.22 -1.79 3.46
C GLY A 98 11.39 -3.06 3.54
N ASP A 99 10.35 -3.05 4.35
CA ASP A 99 9.46 -4.18 4.55
C ASP A 99 8.01 -3.83 4.16
N CYS A 100 7.02 -4.32 4.93
CA CYS A 100 5.64 -4.38 4.49
C CYS A 100 4.97 -2.99 4.46
N GLU A 101 5.19 -2.16 5.47
CA GLU A 101 4.63 -0.81 5.56
C GLU A 101 5.23 0.12 4.51
N ASP A 102 6.54 0.03 4.29
CA ASP A 102 7.30 0.86 3.37
C ASP A 102 6.77 0.65 1.94
N LEU A 103 6.62 -0.61 1.56
CA LEU A 103 6.06 -1.01 0.26
C LEU A 103 4.57 -0.68 0.14
N ALA A 104 3.78 -0.87 1.21
CA ALA A 104 2.36 -0.53 1.21
C ALA A 104 2.14 0.98 1.00
N ILE A 105 2.91 1.81 1.70
CA ILE A 105 2.82 3.27 1.62
C ILE A 105 3.32 3.78 0.27
N LEU A 106 4.43 3.25 -0.24
CA LEU A 106 4.93 3.56 -1.57
C LEU A 106 3.89 3.25 -2.64
N LEU A 107 3.35 2.02 -2.65
CA LEU A 107 2.36 1.60 -3.65
C LEU A 107 1.08 2.43 -3.57
N ALA A 108 0.53 2.63 -2.37
CA ALA A 108 -0.68 3.42 -2.20
C ALA A 108 -0.50 4.85 -2.72
N THR A 109 0.65 5.47 -2.43
CA THR A 109 1.00 6.83 -2.87
C THR A 109 1.17 6.91 -4.38
N MET A 110 1.96 6.00 -4.97
CA MET A 110 2.20 6.00 -6.42
C MET A 110 0.93 5.69 -7.21
N TYR A 111 0.09 4.75 -6.76
CA TYR A 111 -1.21 4.50 -7.40
C TYR A 111 -2.12 5.74 -7.33
N LYS A 112 -2.17 6.42 -6.18
CA LYS A 112 -2.94 7.65 -6.04
C LYS A 112 -2.49 8.72 -7.04
N ALA A 113 -1.18 8.94 -7.13
CA ALA A 113 -0.59 9.90 -8.05
C ALA A 113 -0.81 9.50 -9.52
N ALA A 114 -0.85 8.21 -9.82
CA ALA A 114 -1.13 7.67 -11.15
C ALA A 114 -2.63 7.64 -11.51
N GLY A 115 -3.48 8.30 -10.73
CA GLY A 115 -4.91 8.46 -11.01
C GLY A 115 -5.79 7.29 -10.57
N TYR A 116 -5.26 6.34 -9.79
CA TYR A 116 -6.07 5.28 -9.20
C TYR A 116 -6.63 5.70 -7.85
N ARG A 117 -7.71 5.02 -7.45
CA ARG A 117 -8.05 4.92 -6.03
C ARG A 117 -7.21 3.83 -5.41
N SER A 118 -6.63 4.13 -4.26
CA SER A 118 -5.74 3.22 -3.53
C SER A 118 -6.02 3.31 -2.04
N ALA A 119 -5.66 2.26 -1.32
CA ALA A 119 -5.81 2.16 0.11
C ALA A 119 -4.66 1.38 0.72
N VAL A 120 -4.40 1.63 1.99
CA VAL A 120 -3.57 0.77 2.84
C VAL A 120 -4.50 -0.23 3.52
N VAL A 121 -4.06 -1.48 3.66
CA VAL A 121 -4.78 -2.55 4.34
C VAL A 121 -3.89 -3.12 5.43
N LEU A 122 -4.46 -3.27 6.63
CA LEU A 122 -3.83 -3.97 7.74
C LEU A 122 -4.51 -5.31 7.95
N VAL A 123 -3.69 -6.34 8.07
CA VAL A 123 -4.05 -7.66 8.62
C VAL A 123 -3.10 -7.95 9.80
N PRO A 124 -3.41 -8.91 10.68
CA PRO A 124 -2.55 -9.18 11.83
C PRO A 124 -1.08 -9.40 11.43
N GLY A 125 -0.19 -8.50 11.88
CA GLY A 125 1.25 -8.55 11.64
C GLY A 125 1.70 -8.21 10.21
N HIS A 126 0.87 -7.59 9.38
CA HIS A 126 1.25 -7.28 8.00
C HIS A 126 0.47 -6.09 7.43
N ALA A 127 1.15 -5.26 6.63
CA ALA A 127 0.56 -4.17 5.86
C ALA A 127 0.71 -4.43 4.35
N ALA A 128 -0.31 -4.04 3.59
CA ALA A 128 -0.28 -4.10 2.13
C ALA A 128 -1.02 -2.91 1.52
N ALA A 129 -0.81 -2.67 0.22
CA ALA A 129 -1.66 -1.77 -0.55
C ALA A 129 -2.79 -2.55 -1.24
N ILE A 130 -3.90 -1.87 -1.51
CA ILE A 130 -4.89 -2.29 -2.49
C ILE A 130 -5.14 -1.17 -3.49
N VAL A 131 -5.45 -1.55 -4.73
CA VAL A 131 -5.74 -0.61 -5.82
C VAL A 131 -7.10 -0.94 -6.43
N TYR A 132 -7.91 0.08 -6.68
CA TYR A 132 -9.18 -0.09 -7.38
C TYR A 132 -8.93 -0.28 -8.87
N LEU A 133 -9.09 -1.52 -9.34
CA LEU A 133 -8.77 -1.94 -10.70
C LEU A 133 -9.85 -2.91 -11.20
N PRO A 134 -11.11 -2.43 -11.37
CA PRO A 134 -12.24 -3.26 -11.75
C PRO A 134 -11.97 -3.96 -13.09
N GLY A 135 -12.32 -5.25 -13.18
CA GLY A 135 -12.11 -6.05 -14.39
C GLY A 135 -10.73 -6.70 -14.52
N TYR A 136 -9.80 -6.44 -13.59
CA TYR A 136 -8.47 -7.05 -13.63
C TYR A 136 -8.49 -8.57 -13.44
N ARG A 137 -8.12 -9.31 -14.50
CA ARG A 137 -8.32 -10.76 -14.57
C ARG A 137 -7.21 -11.58 -13.93
N LYS A 138 -5.99 -11.05 -13.83
CA LYS A 138 -4.82 -11.78 -13.33
C LYS A 138 -4.80 -12.00 -11.80
N ALA A 139 -5.66 -11.31 -11.05
CA ALA A 139 -5.73 -11.48 -9.60
C ALA A 139 -6.36 -12.82 -9.19
N ASN A 140 -5.81 -13.46 -8.15
CA ASN A 140 -6.34 -14.70 -7.56
C ASN A 140 -7.54 -14.44 -6.62
N ALA A 141 -7.70 -13.19 -6.16
CA ALA A 141 -8.81 -12.74 -5.36
C ALA A 141 -9.21 -11.31 -5.76
N THR A 142 -10.48 -10.98 -5.53
CA THR A 142 -11.01 -9.63 -5.67
C THR A 142 -11.63 -9.21 -4.36
N LEU A 143 -11.45 -7.95 -4.01
CA LEU A 143 -11.88 -7.38 -2.76
C LEU A 143 -13.09 -6.47 -3.00
N LYS A 144 -14.00 -6.44 -2.03
CA LYS A 144 -15.08 -5.47 -1.94
C LYS A 144 -14.79 -4.55 -0.75
N PHE A 145 -14.73 -3.26 -1.03
CA PHE A 145 -14.40 -2.21 -0.06
C PHE A 145 -15.32 -1.00 -0.32
N TYR A 146 -15.98 -0.50 0.74
CA TYR A 146 -17.08 0.47 0.67
C TYR A 146 -18.14 0.12 -0.38
N GLY A 147 -18.63 -1.13 -0.36
CA GLY A 147 -19.67 -1.57 -1.29
C GLY A 147 -19.19 -1.85 -2.74
N GLN A 148 -17.96 -1.46 -3.10
CA GLN A 148 -17.47 -1.53 -4.47
C GLN A 148 -16.55 -2.73 -4.66
N SER A 149 -16.85 -3.58 -5.63
CA SER A 149 -15.99 -4.69 -6.05
C SER A 149 -14.97 -4.24 -7.10
N GLY A 150 -13.84 -4.93 -7.17
CA GLY A 150 -12.77 -4.63 -8.12
C GLY A 150 -11.50 -4.07 -7.48
N TRP A 151 -11.41 -4.09 -6.15
CA TRP A 151 -10.17 -3.81 -5.44
C TRP A 151 -9.24 -5.02 -5.52
N ILE A 152 -7.96 -4.75 -5.81
CA ILE A 152 -6.94 -5.76 -6.08
C ILE A 152 -5.83 -5.62 -5.04
N TRP A 153 -5.41 -6.75 -4.47
CA TRP A 153 -4.29 -6.83 -3.53
C TRP A 153 -2.96 -6.54 -4.22
N ALA A 154 -2.13 -5.69 -3.61
CA ALA A 154 -0.83 -5.31 -4.13
C ALA A 154 0.26 -5.58 -3.07
N GLU A 155 0.71 -6.84 -3.02
CA GLU A 155 1.78 -7.34 -2.13
C GLU A 155 3.15 -7.36 -2.81
N ALA A 156 3.96 -6.32 -2.64
CA ALA A 156 5.27 -6.25 -3.29
C ALA A 156 6.44 -6.83 -2.47
N THR A 157 6.19 -7.39 -1.27
CA THR A 157 7.25 -7.91 -0.38
C THR A 157 7.97 -9.14 -0.92
N GLY A 158 7.29 -9.99 -1.70
CA GLY A 158 7.87 -11.16 -2.34
C GLY A 158 8.32 -10.90 -3.77
N ARG A 159 9.57 -11.25 -4.11
CA ARG A 159 10.14 -11.06 -5.47
C ARG A 159 9.36 -11.78 -6.59
N SER A 160 8.70 -12.89 -6.26
CA SER A 160 7.86 -13.65 -7.20
C SER A 160 6.39 -13.23 -7.20
N ASN A 161 5.97 -12.33 -6.28
CA ASN A 161 4.59 -11.87 -6.23
C ASN A 161 4.26 -11.07 -7.48
N HIS A 162 3.02 -11.19 -7.95
CA HIS A 162 2.48 -10.37 -9.02
C HIS A 162 1.28 -9.57 -8.49
N LEU A 163 0.98 -8.45 -9.15
CA LEU A 163 -0.20 -7.65 -8.80
C LEU A 163 -1.45 -8.53 -8.83
N GLY A 164 -2.20 -8.51 -7.74
CA GLY A 164 -3.41 -9.31 -7.55
C GLY A 164 -3.19 -10.69 -6.95
N TRP A 165 -1.95 -11.07 -6.62
CA TRP A 165 -1.69 -12.22 -5.76
C TRP A 165 -1.89 -11.81 -4.30
N ALA A 166 -2.90 -12.39 -3.65
CA ALA A 166 -3.12 -12.26 -2.23
C ALA A 166 -2.80 -13.57 -1.49
N PRO A 167 -2.01 -13.55 -0.40
CA PRO A 167 -1.64 -14.75 0.32
C PRO A 167 -2.82 -15.33 1.09
N SER A 168 -2.96 -16.66 1.12
CA SER A 168 -4.09 -17.36 1.74
C SER A 168 -4.43 -16.90 3.16
N ARG A 169 -3.40 -16.56 3.97
CA ARG A 169 -3.54 -16.06 5.35
C ARG A 169 -4.17 -14.66 5.41
N ALA A 170 -3.76 -13.74 4.52
CA ALA A 170 -4.39 -12.41 4.43
C ALA A 170 -5.88 -12.51 4.05
N LEU A 171 -6.26 -13.60 3.38
CA LEU A 171 -7.65 -13.86 2.98
C LEU A 171 -8.49 -14.57 4.06
N GLN A 172 -7.91 -14.93 5.20
CA GLN A 172 -8.60 -15.63 6.29
C GLN A 172 -8.84 -14.75 7.53
N GLY A 173 -8.17 -13.59 7.61
CA GLY A 173 -8.28 -12.66 8.74
C GLY A 173 -9.29 -11.53 8.52
N LYS A 174 -9.60 -10.79 9.59
CA LYS A 174 -10.26 -9.48 9.48
C LYS A 174 -9.25 -8.48 8.92
N ALA A 175 -9.45 -8.08 7.67
CA ALA A 175 -8.69 -7.01 7.04
C ALA A 175 -9.43 -5.69 7.22
N ILE A 176 -8.74 -4.66 7.73
CA ILE A 176 -9.25 -3.29 7.80
C ILE A 176 -8.49 -2.44 6.80
N ALA A 177 -9.18 -1.54 6.10
CA ALA A 177 -8.54 -0.72 5.08
C ALA A 177 -8.89 0.75 5.22
N TYR A 178 -7.93 1.58 4.83
CA TYR A 178 -8.02 3.02 4.81
C TYR A 178 -7.77 3.53 3.39
N GLU A 179 -8.80 4.11 2.76
CA GLU A 179 -8.68 4.69 1.43
C GLU A 179 -7.98 6.05 1.47
N ILE A 180 -6.97 6.23 0.62
CA ILE A 180 -6.31 7.52 0.42
C ILE A 180 -7.20 8.39 -0.47
N ARG A 181 -8.27 8.97 0.09
CA ARG A 181 -9.30 9.74 -0.65
C ARG A 181 -8.87 11.14 -1.00
N ALA A 182 -8.45 11.91 -0.01
CA ALA A 182 -7.96 13.27 -0.17
C ALA A 182 -6.53 13.37 0.38
N VAL A 183 -5.84 14.45 0.05
CA VAL A 183 -4.64 14.82 0.79
C VAL A 183 -5.13 15.36 2.13
N GLU A 184 -4.92 14.58 3.18
CA GLU A 184 -5.25 15.04 4.52
C GLU A 184 -4.10 15.84 5.11
N ASP A 185 -4.43 16.80 5.98
CA ASP A 185 -3.42 17.54 6.69
C ASP A 185 -2.69 16.63 7.70
N LEU A 186 -1.40 16.90 7.91
CA LEU A 186 -0.58 16.24 8.92
C LEU A 186 -0.98 16.63 10.36
N ALA A 187 -1.86 17.61 10.50
CA ALA A 187 -2.49 17.95 11.77
C ALA A 187 -3.18 16.72 12.37
N GLN A 188 -3.21 16.68 13.71
CA GLN A 188 -3.89 15.63 14.43
C GLN A 188 -5.39 15.71 14.14
N GLN A 189 -5.96 14.62 13.64
CA GLN A 189 -7.38 14.46 13.36
C GLN A 189 -7.93 13.29 14.19
N SER A 190 -9.25 13.23 14.34
CA SER A 190 -9.91 12.05 14.90
C SER A 190 -9.60 10.83 14.05
N ILE A 191 -9.26 9.70 14.70
CA ILE A 191 -9.07 8.44 13.99
C ILE A 191 -10.42 7.98 13.45
N PRO A 192 -10.55 7.76 12.13
CA PRO A 192 -11.82 7.34 11.56
C PRO A 192 -12.08 5.86 11.82
N GLU A 193 -13.36 5.52 11.85
CA GLU A 193 -13.79 4.12 11.77
C GLU A 193 -13.46 3.58 10.37
N ASN A 194 -12.75 2.45 10.29
CA ASN A 194 -12.39 1.83 9.01
C ASN A 194 -13.37 0.75 8.58
N GLU A 195 -13.50 0.57 7.27
CA GLU A 195 -14.33 -0.47 6.69
C GLU A 195 -13.57 -1.82 6.66
N ILE A 196 -14.28 -2.88 7.02
CA ILE A 196 -13.82 -4.26 6.86
C ILE A 196 -13.80 -4.62 5.37
N VAL A 197 -12.66 -5.08 4.88
CA VAL A 197 -12.54 -5.54 3.49
C VAL A 197 -13.08 -6.95 3.35
N GLN A 198 -14.01 -7.14 2.42
CA GLN A 198 -14.52 -8.47 2.10
C GLN A 198 -13.72 -9.08 0.94
N VAL A 199 -13.12 -10.24 1.19
CA VAL A 199 -12.34 -10.98 0.20
C VAL A 199 -13.24 -11.99 -0.51
N ARG A 200 -13.18 -12.02 -1.84
CA ARG A 200 -13.70 -13.13 -2.65
C ARG A 200 -12.57 -13.77 -3.45
N ARG A 201 -12.25 -15.02 -3.14
CA ARG A 201 -11.31 -15.82 -3.93
C ARG A 201 -11.95 -16.18 -5.27
N LYS A 202 -11.17 -16.15 -6.34
CA LYS A 202 -11.60 -16.80 -7.59
C LYS A 202 -11.43 -18.31 -7.41
N THR A 203 -12.54 -19.03 -7.42
CA THR A 203 -12.50 -20.47 -7.66
C THR A 203 -12.18 -20.68 -9.13
N THR A 204 -10.94 -21.05 -9.44
CA THR A 204 -10.67 -21.70 -10.71
C THR A 204 -11.43 -23.02 -10.69
N PRO A 205 -12.29 -23.32 -11.67
CA PRO A 205 -12.81 -24.68 -11.80
C PRO A 205 -11.60 -25.61 -11.90
N LEU A 206 -11.49 -26.57 -10.99
CA LEU A 206 -10.70 -27.75 -11.26
C LEU A 206 -11.33 -28.36 -12.51
N TYR A 207 -10.62 -28.30 -13.64
CA TYR A 207 -11.03 -29.04 -14.82
C TYR A 207 -11.19 -30.50 -14.41
N ALA A 208 -12.42 -30.99 -14.52
CA ALA A 208 -12.74 -32.42 -14.54
C ALA A 208 -12.43 -32.97 -15.94
#